data_AF-X1F5Q2-F1
#
_entry.id   AF-X1F5Q2-F1
#
_cell.length_a   1.000
_cell.length_b   1.000
_cell.length_c   1.000
_cell.angle_alpha   90.00
_cell.angle_beta   90.00
_cell.angle_gamma   90.00
#
_symmetry.space_group_name_H-M   'P 1'
#
loop_
_entity.id
_entity.type
_entity.pdbx_description
1 polymer ?
#
loop_
_entity_poly.entity_id
_entity_poly.type
_entity_poly.pdbx_seq_one_letter_code
_entity_poly.pdbx_strand_id
1 'polypeptide(L)'
;NSFTYWLRKIAPTQCFLPTSSDLHPDHKIVHEEFLISLFHAAGNIWPELGIQLANVPYIHEMGVYCDFPEPPKVRMKAPDSFLEKKLDAILAFKSQTQIGSLIDIVRKSGPYEYLRELNFNLYNPAAYYNMFEKKHHIPFVG
;
A
#
# COMPACT_ATOMS: atom_id res chain seq x y z
N ASN A 1 -16.92 10.13 0.99
CA ASN A 1 -16.57 9.20 2.10
C ASN A 1 -16.92 7.74 1.81
N SER A 2 -16.80 7.28 0.56
CA SER A 2 -17.15 5.90 0.20
C SER A 2 -16.16 4.89 0.80
N PHE A 3 -14.86 5.21 0.85
CA PHE A 3 -13.86 4.36 1.48
C PHE A 3 -14.11 4.16 2.97
N THR A 4 -14.38 5.22 3.74
CA THR A 4 -14.69 5.11 5.18
C THR A 4 -15.86 4.16 5.44
N TYR A 5 -16.94 4.28 4.67
CA TYR A 5 -18.09 3.37 4.75
C TYR A 5 -17.68 1.91 4.51
N TRP A 6 -16.98 1.63 3.41
CA TRP A 6 -16.58 0.26 3.07
C TRP A 6 -15.56 -0.33 4.03
N LEU A 7 -14.61 0.49 4.52
CA LEU A 7 -13.65 0.08 5.54
C LEU A 7 -14.36 -0.40 6.79
N ARG A 8 -15.30 0.39 7.34
CA ARG A 8 -16.07 0.00 8.53
C ARG A 8 -16.98 -1.20 8.31
N LYS A 9 -17.58 -1.29 7.12
CA LYS A 9 -18.49 -2.40 6.77
C LYS A 9 -17.76 -3.73 6.58
N ILE A 10 -16.59 -3.71 5.93
CA ILE A 10 -15.80 -4.91 5.64
C ILE A 10 -14.92 -5.28 6.84
N ALA A 11 -14.46 -4.29 7.60
CA ALA A 11 -13.49 -4.43 8.68
C ALA A 11 -12.26 -5.27 8.26
N PRO A 12 -11.54 -4.85 7.19
CA PRO A 12 -10.44 -5.65 6.65
C PRO A 12 -9.29 -5.72 7.65
N THR A 13 -8.52 -6.81 7.58
CA THR A 13 -7.26 -6.96 8.34
C THR A 13 -6.04 -6.46 7.56
N GLN A 14 -6.14 -6.43 6.23
CA GLN A 14 -5.09 -5.98 5.31
C GLN A 14 -5.71 -5.24 4.13
N CYS A 15 -5.01 -4.24 3.61
CA CYS A 15 -5.42 -3.45 2.45
C CYS A 15 -4.25 -3.33 1.47
N PHE A 16 -4.56 -3.40 0.18
CA PHE A 16 -3.58 -3.35 -0.90
C PHE A 16 -3.88 -2.15 -1.79
N LEU A 17 -2.90 -1.27 -2.00
CA LEU A 17 -3.03 -0.04 -2.75
C LEU A 17 -1.98 0.03 -3.86
N PRO A 18 -2.20 0.77 -4.94
CA PRO A 18 -1.12 1.16 -5.84
C PRO A 18 -0.01 1.90 -5.06
N THR A 19 1.23 1.77 -5.52
CA THR A 19 2.37 2.51 -4.96
C THR A 19 2.16 4.02 -5.01
N SER A 20 2.55 4.74 -3.94
CA SER A 20 2.45 6.21 -3.90
C SER A 20 3.30 6.90 -4.97
N SER A 21 4.30 6.20 -5.53
CA SER A 21 5.19 6.69 -6.59
C SER A 21 4.69 6.43 -8.02
N ASP A 22 3.47 5.90 -8.20
CA ASP A 22 3.02 5.38 -9.49
C ASP A 22 3.09 6.42 -10.63
N LEU A 23 3.24 6.01 -11.88
CA LEU A 23 3.24 6.97 -13.00
C LEU A 23 1.86 7.55 -13.27
N HIS A 24 0.79 6.81 -12.98
CA HIS A 24 -0.58 7.25 -13.23
C HIS A 24 -1.08 8.12 -12.06
N PRO A 25 -1.55 9.38 -12.30
CA PRO A 25 -1.97 10.28 -11.24
C PRO A 25 -3.14 9.72 -10.40
N ASP A 26 -4.13 9.08 -11.03
CA ASP A 26 -5.26 8.50 -10.31
C ASP A 26 -4.86 7.43 -9.29
N HIS A 27 -3.78 6.67 -9.56
CA HIS A 27 -3.27 5.69 -8.61
C HIS A 27 -2.77 6.37 -7.32
N LYS A 28 -2.12 7.53 -7.44
CA LYS A 28 -1.68 8.36 -6.29
C LYS A 28 -2.86 8.96 -5.55
N ILE A 29 -3.84 9.50 -6.28
CA ILE A 29 -5.03 10.09 -5.68
C ILE A 29 -5.78 9.02 -4.87
N VAL A 30 -5.99 7.83 -5.42
CA VAL A 30 -6.62 6.72 -4.71
C VAL A 30 -5.80 6.32 -3.48
N HIS A 31 -4.48 6.26 -3.61
CA HIS A 31 -3.58 5.96 -2.49
C HIS A 31 -3.78 6.97 -1.34
N GLU A 32 -3.65 8.26 -1.63
CA GLU A 32 -3.77 9.34 -0.64
C GLU A 32 -5.17 9.40 -0.01
N GLU A 33 -6.22 9.35 -0.83
CA GLU A 33 -7.62 9.38 -0.37
C GLU A 33 -7.97 8.16 0.49
N PHE A 34 -7.41 7.00 0.18
CA PHE A 34 -7.60 5.80 1.00
C PHE A 34 -6.94 5.94 2.37
N LEU A 35 -5.70 6.44 2.43
CA LEU A 35 -4.96 6.61 3.68
C LEU A 35 -5.67 7.56 4.65
N ILE A 36 -6.17 8.70 4.17
CA ILE A 36 -6.94 9.61 5.03
C ILE A 36 -8.31 9.00 5.41
N SER A 37 -8.94 8.26 4.50
CA SER A 37 -10.19 7.54 4.81
C SER A 37 -10.00 6.47 5.88
N LEU A 38 -8.82 5.87 5.97
CA LEU A 38 -8.45 4.91 7.02
C LEU A 38 -8.38 5.56 8.39
N PHE A 39 -7.75 6.73 8.48
CA PHE A 39 -7.77 7.55 9.69
C PHE A 39 -9.22 7.85 10.12
N HIS A 40 -10.07 8.27 9.19
CA HIS A 40 -11.49 8.52 9.47
C HIS A 40 -12.23 7.23 9.90
N ALA A 41 -11.92 6.08 9.31
CA ALA A 41 -12.58 4.81 9.62
C ALA A 41 -12.25 4.29 11.02
N ALA A 42 -11.04 4.55 11.52
CA ALA A 42 -10.61 4.24 12.88
C ALA A 42 -11.05 5.27 13.92
N GLY A 43 -11.35 6.52 13.51
CA GLY A 43 -11.84 7.58 14.38
C GLY A 43 -13.37 7.69 14.44
N ASN A 44 -13.90 8.59 15.28
CA ASN A 44 -15.34 8.83 15.44
C ASN A 44 -15.95 9.82 14.43
N ILE A 45 -15.26 10.11 13.33
CA ILE A 45 -15.76 11.02 12.30
C ILE A 45 -16.83 10.29 11.48
N TRP A 46 -17.96 10.94 11.18
CA TRP A 46 -19.12 10.35 10.50
C TRP A 46 -19.62 9.04 11.16
N PRO A 47 -20.14 9.08 12.40
CA PRO A 47 -20.63 7.88 13.10
C PRO A 47 -21.74 7.15 12.33
N GLU A 48 -22.49 7.85 11.48
CA GLU A 48 -23.52 7.31 10.60
C GLU A 48 -22.99 6.28 9.57
N LEU A 49 -21.67 6.26 9.31
CA LEU A 49 -21.03 5.32 8.38
C LEU A 49 -20.69 3.95 9.02
N GLY A 50 -21.10 3.72 10.27
CA GLY A 50 -20.95 2.44 10.96
C GLY A 50 -19.93 2.47 12.10
N ILE A 51 -19.72 1.30 12.70
CA ILE A 51 -18.81 1.11 13.84
C ILE A 51 -17.37 1.33 13.40
N GLN A 52 -16.60 2.03 14.25
CA GLN A 52 -15.19 2.31 14.03
C GLN A 52 -14.38 1.02 13.93
N LEU A 53 -13.28 1.06 13.17
CA LEU A 53 -12.35 -0.06 13.12
C LEU A 53 -11.69 -0.27 14.49
N ALA A 54 -11.71 -1.51 14.98
CA ALA A 54 -11.04 -1.86 16.24
C ALA A 54 -9.51 -1.72 16.14
N ASN A 55 -8.95 -1.97 14.95
CA ASN A 55 -7.54 -1.82 14.63
C ASN A 55 -7.37 -1.27 13.21
N VAL A 56 -6.28 -0.53 12.98
CA VAL A 56 -5.88 -0.12 11.63
C VAL A 56 -5.35 -1.37 10.89
N PRO A 57 -5.84 -1.69 9.67
CA PRO A 57 -5.33 -2.81 8.89
C PRO A 57 -3.88 -2.60 8.45
N TYR A 58 -3.17 -3.69 8.20
CA TYR A 58 -1.86 -3.61 7.54
C TYR A 58 -2.03 -3.09 6.11
N ILE A 59 -1.20 -2.12 5.73
CA ILE A 59 -1.26 -1.49 4.41
C ILE A 59 -0.08 -1.97 3.59
N HIS A 60 -0.36 -2.48 2.40
CA HIS A 60 0.63 -2.92 1.44
C HIS A 60 0.48 -2.14 0.14
N GLU A 61 1.59 -1.73 -0.44
CA GLU A 61 1.64 -1.22 -1.79
C GLU A 61 1.97 -2.32 -2.80
N MET A 62 1.33 -2.21 -3.96
CA MET A 62 1.54 -3.02 -5.14
C MET A 62 2.11 -2.16 -6.27
N GLY A 63 3.05 -2.72 -7.03
CA GLY A 63 3.51 -2.11 -8.27
C GLY A 63 2.45 -2.22 -9.37
N VAL A 64 2.20 -1.13 -10.09
CA VAL A 64 1.32 -1.12 -11.26
C VAL A 64 2.06 -0.66 -12.50
N TYR A 65 2.52 0.60 -12.56
CA TYR A 65 3.27 1.11 -13.72
C TYR A 65 4.76 1.38 -13.46
N CYS A 66 5.20 1.46 -12.20
CA CYS A 66 6.61 1.65 -11.87
C CYS A 66 6.99 0.92 -10.59
N ASP A 67 8.30 0.96 -10.31
CA ASP A 67 8.88 0.42 -9.11
C ASP A 67 8.47 1.23 -7.86
N PHE A 68 8.58 0.57 -6.71
CA PHE A 68 8.37 1.16 -5.40
C PHE A 68 9.38 2.29 -5.12
N PRO A 69 9.02 3.28 -4.28
CA PRO A 69 9.94 4.37 -3.91
C PRO A 69 11.13 3.87 -3.08
N GLU A 70 10.95 2.74 -2.39
CA GLU A 70 11.98 2.05 -1.61
C GLU A 70 11.85 0.53 -1.87
N PRO A 71 12.95 -0.25 -1.72
CA PRO A 71 12.91 -1.69 -1.95
C PRO A 71 11.80 -2.40 -1.15
N PRO A 72 11.03 -3.31 -1.79
CA PRO A 72 9.99 -4.07 -1.11
C PRO A 72 10.60 -5.04 -0.10
N LYS A 73 9.91 -5.24 1.03
CA LYS A 73 10.34 -6.15 2.10
C LYS A 73 9.62 -7.50 2.07
N VAL A 74 8.52 -7.59 1.31
CA VAL A 74 7.71 -8.81 1.20
C VAL A 74 7.79 -9.32 -0.23
N ARG A 75 8.12 -10.62 -0.35
CA ARG A 75 8.02 -11.37 -1.61
C ARG A 75 7.11 -12.57 -1.40
N MET A 76 6.10 -12.69 -2.24
CA MET A 76 5.23 -13.87 -2.29
C MET A 76 5.61 -14.72 -3.49
N LYS A 77 5.65 -16.04 -3.29
CA LYS A 77 5.74 -17.03 -4.38
C LYS A 77 4.45 -17.84 -4.39
N ALA A 78 3.71 -17.79 -5.49
CA ALA A 78 2.52 -18.60 -5.70
C ALA A 78 2.86 -19.86 -6.52
N PRO A 79 1.95 -20.85 -6.56
CA PRO A 79 2.02 -21.93 -7.56
C PRO A 79 1.85 -21.37 -8.98
N ASP A 80 2.42 -22.03 -9.99
CA ASP A 80 2.31 -21.61 -11.40
C ASP A 80 0.85 -21.52 -11.88
N SER A 81 -0.04 -22.34 -11.33
CA SER A 81 -1.49 -22.26 -11.63
C SER A 81 -2.12 -20.91 -11.27
N PHE A 82 -1.53 -20.15 -10.33
CA PHE A 82 -2.00 -18.81 -9.97
C PHE A 82 -1.44 -17.75 -10.91
N LEU A 83 -0.25 -17.96 -11.49
CA LEU A 83 0.27 -17.13 -12.56
C LEU A 83 -0.67 -17.20 -13.78
N GLU A 84 -1.06 -18.40 -14.21
CA GLU A 84 -2.00 -18.56 -15.33
C GLU A 84 -3.33 -17.87 -15.05
N LYS A 85 -3.89 -18.02 -13.85
CA LYS A 85 -5.11 -17.28 -13.44
C LYS A 85 -4.92 -15.76 -13.48
N LYS A 86 -3.76 -15.24 -13.09
CA LYS A 86 -3.45 -13.81 -13.18
C LYS A 86 -3.40 -13.36 -14.65
N LEU A 87 -2.75 -14.13 -15.52
CA LEU A 87 -2.68 -13.84 -16.95
C LEU A 87 -4.08 -13.86 -17.60
N ASP A 88 -4.92 -14.83 -17.25
CA ASP A 88 -6.31 -14.91 -17.72
C ASP A 88 -7.14 -13.72 -17.25
N ALA A 89 -6.98 -13.31 -15.98
CA ALA A 89 -7.66 -12.14 -15.43
C ALA A 89 -7.24 -10.84 -16.13
N ILE A 90 -5.95 -10.70 -16.46
CA ILE A 90 -5.44 -9.57 -17.24
C ILE A 90 -6.05 -9.60 -18.66
N LEU A 91 -6.04 -10.76 -19.33
CA LEU A 91 -6.60 -10.94 -20.68
C LEU A 91 -8.11 -10.61 -20.78
N ALA A 92 -8.85 -10.64 -19.68
CA ALA A 92 -10.26 -10.26 -19.66
C ALA A 92 -10.49 -8.77 -20.00
N PHE A 93 -9.50 -7.90 -19.81
CA PHE A 93 -9.58 -6.47 -20.15
C PHE A 93 -9.36 -6.20 -21.64
N LYS A 94 -10.22 -6.79 -22.49
CA LYS A 94 -10.11 -6.79 -23.97
C LYS A 94 -10.01 -5.41 -24.62
N SER A 95 -10.51 -4.35 -23.96
CA SER A 95 -10.46 -2.97 -24.46
C SER A 95 -9.11 -2.29 -24.26
N GLN A 96 -8.20 -2.86 -23.45
CA GLN A 96 -6.88 -2.30 -23.18
C GLN A 96 -5.91 -2.71 -24.29
N THR A 97 -5.71 -1.81 -25.27
CA THR A 97 -4.95 -2.10 -26.50
C THR A 97 -3.47 -2.41 -26.26
N GLN A 98 -2.89 -1.96 -25.14
CA GLN A 98 -1.49 -2.17 -24.79
C GLN A 98 -1.26 -3.34 -23.82
N ILE A 99 -2.28 -4.18 -23.58
CA ILE A 99 -2.20 -5.23 -22.57
C ILE A 99 -1.18 -6.35 -22.87
N GLY A 100 -0.80 -6.51 -24.15
CA GLY A 100 0.15 -7.53 -24.59
C GLY A 100 1.53 -7.41 -23.94
N SER A 101 2.07 -6.19 -23.84
CA SER A 101 3.38 -5.96 -23.21
C SER A 101 3.35 -6.28 -21.72
N LEU A 102 2.25 -5.96 -21.03
CA LEU A 102 2.04 -6.30 -19.62
C LEU A 102 2.00 -7.82 -19.41
N ILE A 103 1.26 -8.55 -20.26
CA ILE A 103 1.19 -10.02 -20.22
C ILE A 103 2.58 -10.64 -20.37
N ASP A 104 3.38 -10.14 -21.32
CA ASP A 104 4.73 -10.65 -21.55
C ASP A 104 5.65 -10.40 -20.35
N ILE A 105 5.56 -9.22 -19.71
CA ILE A 105 6.29 -8.90 -18.49
C ILE A 105 5.89 -9.83 -17.35
N VAL A 106 4.58 -10.00 -17.11
CA VAL A 106 4.06 -10.84 -16.02
C VAL A 106 4.46 -12.30 -16.23
N ARG A 107 4.31 -12.83 -17.45
CA ARG A 107 4.69 -14.21 -17.78
C ARG A 107 6.18 -14.45 -17.56
N LYS A 108 7.05 -13.53 -18.00
CA LYS A 108 8.52 -13.64 -17.81
C LYS A 108 8.94 -13.51 -16.36
N SER A 109 8.20 -12.74 -15.56
CA SER A 109 8.50 -12.52 -14.13
C SER A 109 8.15 -13.73 -13.26
N GLY A 110 7.32 -14.65 -13.76
CA GLY A 110 6.92 -15.86 -13.05
C GLY A 110 5.91 -15.60 -11.93
N PRO A 111 5.65 -16.60 -11.07
CA PRO A 111 4.60 -16.53 -10.04
C PRO A 111 5.06 -15.78 -8.77
N TYR A 112 5.77 -14.67 -8.96
CA TYR A 112 6.29 -13.85 -7.87
C TYR A 112 5.59 -12.51 -7.80
N GLU A 113 5.23 -12.10 -6.59
CA GLU A 113 4.73 -10.76 -6.31
C GLU A 113 5.61 -10.12 -5.24
N TYR A 114 5.77 -8.81 -5.34
CA TYR A 114 6.51 -8.00 -4.38
C TYR A 114 5.55 -6.98 -3.79
N LEU A 115 5.65 -6.77 -2.48
CA LEU A 115 4.83 -5.80 -1.76
C LEU A 115 5.72 -4.93 -0.89
N ARG A 116 5.42 -3.63 -0.85
CA ARG A 116 6.02 -2.72 0.11
C ARG A 116 5.04 -2.47 1.24
N GLU A 117 5.46 -2.78 2.47
CA GLU A 117 4.67 -2.44 3.65
C GLU A 117 4.70 -0.93 3.89
N LEU A 118 3.53 -0.35 4.18
CA LEU A 118 3.39 1.05 4.54
C LEU A 118 3.08 1.16 6.04
N ASN A 119 3.97 1.82 6.77
CA ASN A 119 3.78 2.10 8.20
C ASN A 119 2.86 3.31 8.36
N PHE A 120 1.59 3.06 8.68
CA PHE A 120 0.62 4.12 8.91
C PHE A 120 0.76 4.70 10.32
N ASN A 121 1.62 5.71 10.45
CA ASN A 121 1.82 6.44 11.70
C ASN A 121 1.31 7.88 11.55
N LEU A 122 0.55 8.35 12.53
CA LEU A 122 0.25 9.78 12.64
C LEU A 122 1.53 10.54 12.97
N TYR A 123 1.58 11.80 12.51
CA TYR A 123 2.71 12.68 12.77
C TYR A 123 2.99 12.77 14.28
N ASN A 124 4.24 12.47 14.66
CA ASN A 124 4.73 12.65 16.02
C ASN A 124 6.10 13.36 15.97
N PRO A 125 6.19 14.64 16.39
CA PRO A 125 7.45 15.39 16.32
C PRO A 125 8.58 14.76 17.13
N ALA A 126 8.27 13.98 18.17
CA ALA A 126 9.28 13.30 18.99
C ALA A 126 10.14 12.31 18.18
N ALA A 127 9.62 11.77 17.07
CA ALA A 127 10.37 10.89 16.17
C ALA A 127 11.59 11.59 15.52
N TYR A 128 11.53 12.92 15.37
CA TYR A 128 12.57 13.71 14.73
C TYR A 128 13.55 14.34 15.71
N TYR A 129 13.22 14.37 17.01
CA TYR A 129 14.01 15.09 18.02
C TYR A 129 15.50 14.70 18.00
N ASN A 130 15.79 13.40 18.01
CA ASN A 130 17.15 12.88 17.99
C ASN A 130 17.89 13.07 16.65
N MET A 131 17.18 13.43 15.58
CA MET A 131 17.80 13.70 14.28
C MET A 131 18.43 15.09 14.24
N PHE A 132 17.95 16.02 15.06
CA PHE A 132 18.41 17.42 15.08
C PHE A 132 19.19 17.78 16.35
N GLU A 133 18.93 17.11 17.47
CA GLU A 133 19.69 17.32 18.70
C GLU A 133 20.99 16.49 18.70
N LYS A 134 22.14 17.17 18.78
CA LYS A 134 23.45 16.51 18.90
C LYS A 134 23.49 15.67 20.17
N LYS A 135 23.72 14.35 20.05
CA LYS A 135 24.20 13.55 21.18
C LYS A 135 25.53 14.16 21.65
N HIS A 136 25.51 14.89 22.76
CA HIS A 136 26.73 15.30 23.44
C HIS A 136 27.46 14.04 23.89
N HIS A 137 28.41 13.57 23.09
CA HIS A 137 29.47 12.71 23.60
C HIS A 137 30.29 13.57 24.54
N ILE A 138 30.07 13.39 25.84
CA ILE A 138 31.02 13.81 26.86
C ILE A 138 32.15 12.78 26.77
N PRO A 139 33.36 13.15 26.28
CA PRO A 139 34.49 12.26 26.42
C PRO A 139 34.77 12.12 27.91
N PHE A 140 34.74 10.89 28.40
CA PHE A 140 35.24 10.55 29.73
C PHE A 140 36.73 10.94 29.74
N VAL A 141 37.07 12.00 30.47
CA VAL A 141 38.47 12.32 30.77
C VAL A 141 38.79 11.52 32.04
N GLY A 142 39.69 10.54 31.88
CA GLY A 142 40.21 9.72 32.98
C GLY A 142 41.17 10.47 33.89
#